data_AF-A0A256ZKL6-F1
#
_entry.id   AF-A0A256ZKL6-F1
#
_cell.length_a   1.000
_cell.length_b   1.000
_cell.length_c   1.000
_cell.angle_alpha   90.00
_cell.angle_beta   90.00
_cell.angle_gamma   90.00
#
_symmetry.space_group_name_H-M   'P 1'
#
loop_
_entity.id
_entity.type
_entity.pdbx_description
1 polymer ?
#
loop_
_entity_poly.entity_id
_entity_poly.type
_entity_poly.pdbx_seq_one_letter_code
_entity_poly.pdbx_strand_id
1 'polypeptide(L)'
;MKYKITMSTMKLYTGNIARLKLIEEWVEKSSSVLDLGCGDCYIISQLKQMRNLSRVLGVGVSDVALEKCRKLGIKTQNWTSILNTIKSQS
;
A
#
# COMPACT_ATOMS: atom_id res chain seq x y z
N MET A 1 -27.39 24.84 -22.28
CA MET A 1 -26.75 23.74 -21.53
C MET A 1 -25.35 24.18 -21.10
N LYS A 2 -25.03 24.17 -19.81
CA LYS A 2 -23.67 24.45 -19.30
C LYS A 2 -23.04 23.12 -18.87
N TYR A 3 -21.96 22.70 -19.53
CA TYR A 3 -21.19 21.54 -19.09
C TYR A 3 -20.30 21.97 -17.92
N LYS A 4 -20.41 21.27 -16.79
CA LYS A 4 -19.56 21.46 -15.61
C LYS A 4 -18.38 20.52 -15.75
N ILE A 5 -17.24 21.03 -16.20
CA ILE A 5 -15.99 20.26 -16.23
C ILE A 5 -15.47 20.21 -14.79
N THR A 6 -15.61 19.05 -14.15
CA THR A 6 -15.01 18.79 -12.84
C THR A 6 -13.54 18.44 -13.05
N MET A 7 -12.65 19.39 -12.81
CA MET A 7 -11.21 19.13 -12.74
C MET A 7 -10.90 18.50 -11.38
N SER A 8 -10.84 17.17 -11.36
CA SER A 8 -10.24 16.43 -10.25
C SER A 8 -8.76 16.74 -10.23
N THR A 9 -8.28 17.50 -9.24
CA THR A 9 -6.85 17.73 -9.04
C THR A 9 -6.15 16.42 -8.74
N MET A 10 -5.64 15.74 -9.77
CA MET A 10 -4.76 14.59 -9.63
C MET A 10 -3.43 15.10 -9.09
N LYS A 11 -3.16 14.90 -7.80
CA LYS A 11 -1.80 15.09 -7.26
C LYS A 11 -0.89 14.07 -7.94
N LEU A 12 -0.18 14.50 -8.97
CA LEU A 12 0.88 13.73 -9.63
C LEU A 12 2.06 13.60 -8.66
N TYR A 13 2.08 12.53 -7.86
CA TYR A 13 3.27 12.12 -7.12
C TYR A 13 4.24 11.43 -8.09
N THR A 14 4.97 12.21 -8.88
CA THR A 14 5.90 11.70 -9.91
C THR A 14 6.89 10.68 -9.36
N GLY A 15 7.37 10.87 -8.12
CA GLY A 15 8.24 9.92 -7.43
C GLY A 15 7.60 8.56 -7.15
N ASN A 16 6.29 8.50 -6.90
CA ASN A 16 5.60 7.24 -6.66
C ASN A 16 5.42 6.43 -7.95
N ILE A 17 5.25 7.09 -9.10
CA ILE A 17 5.11 6.43 -10.40
C ILE A 17 6.44 5.78 -10.82
N ALA A 18 7.54 6.53 -10.69
CA ALA A 18 8.88 5.99 -11.00
C ALA A 18 9.23 4.79 -10.08
N ARG A 19 8.95 4.92 -8.78
CA ARG A 19 9.18 3.85 -7.80
C ARG A 19 8.28 2.63 -8.07
N LEU A 20 7.01 2.85 -8.41
CA LEU A 20 6.08 1.77 -8.76
C LEU A 20 6.59 0.98 -9.96
N LYS A 21 7.02 1.65 -11.03
CA LYS A 21 7.54 0.96 -12.23
C LYS A 21 8.74 0.08 -11.92
N LEU A 22 9.69 0.61 -11.15
CA LEU A 22 10.90 -0.14 -10.77
C LEU A 22 10.57 -1.36 -9.90
N ILE A 23 9.67 -1.21 -8.91
CA ILE A 23 9.25 -2.35 -8.07
C ILE A 23 8.44 -3.36 -8.88
N GLU A 24 7.60 -2.91 -9.80
CA GLU A 24 6.77 -3.79 -10.63
C GLU A 24 7.63 -4.78 -11.41
N GLU A 25 8.74 -4.33 -12.00
CA GLU A 25 9.71 -5.17 -12.72
C GLU A 25 10.34 -6.27 -11.85
N TRP A 26 10.47 -6.06 -10.53
CA TRP A 26 11.07 -7.02 -9.60
C TRP A 26 10.08 -8.04 -9.04
N VAL A 27 8.79 -7.70 -9.04
CA VAL A 27 7.75 -8.53 -8.43
C VAL A 27 7.13 -9.44 -9.49
N GLU A 28 7.31 -10.75 -9.30
CA GLU A 28 6.68 -11.76 -10.14
C GLU A 28 5.15 -11.76 -10.01
N LYS A 29 4.48 -12.30 -11.03
CA LYS A 29 3.02 -12.44 -11.01
C LYS A 29 2.59 -13.41 -9.93
N SER A 30 1.45 -13.14 -9.30
CA SER A 30 0.84 -14.01 -8.28
C SER A 30 1.67 -14.22 -7.01
N SER A 31 2.78 -13.50 -6.82
CA SER A 31 3.57 -13.56 -5.58
C SER A 31 2.78 -13.07 -4.36
N SER A 32 3.24 -13.47 -3.19
CA SER A 32 2.83 -12.89 -1.92
C SER A 32 3.82 -11.79 -1.52
N VAL A 33 3.33 -10.62 -1.14
CA VAL A 33 4.17 -9.44 -0.86
C VAL A 33 3.94 -8.92 0.55
N LEU A 34 5.07 -8.65 1.24
CA LEU A 34 5.15 -7.90 2.49
C LEU A 34 5.76 -6.53 2.19
N ASP A 35 5.07 -5.45 2.53
CA ASP A 35 5.55 -4.07 2.35
C ASP A 35 5.80 -3.41 3.70
N LEU A 36 7.08 -3.18 3.98
CA LEU A 36 7.57 -2.60 5.22
C LEU A 36 7.64 -1.08 5.08
N GLY A 37 6.98 -0.36 6.00
CA GLY A 37 6.81 1.08 5.86
C GLY A 37 5.80 1.44 4.76
N CYS A 38 4.69 0.70 4.69
CA CYS A 38 3.75 0.74 3.57
C CYS A 38 3.02 2.09 3.36
N GLY A 39 3.15 3.04 4.28
CA GLY A 39 2.46 4.33 4.21
C GLY A 39 0.95 4.16 4.12
N ASP A 40 0.33 4.77 3.11
CA ASP A 40 -1.10 4.64 2.78
C ASP A 40 -1.38 3.50 1.77
N CYS A 41 -0.40 2.64 1.54
CA CYS A 41 -0.45 1.48 0.65
C CYS A 41 -0.69 1.80 -0.83
N TYR A 42 -0.38 3.02 -1.28
CA TYR A 42 -0.52 3.38 -2.69
C TYR A 42 0.21 2.39 -3.61
N ILE A 43 1.51 2.16 -3.41
CA ILE A 43 2.31 1.31 -4.31
C ILE A 43 1.78 -0.13 -4.34
N ILE A 44 1.60 -0.75 -3.17
CA ILE A 44 1.17 -2.14 -3.11
C ILE A 44 -0.28 -2.33 -3.59
N SER A 45 -1.13 -1.31 -3.49
CA SER A 45 -2.47 -1.33 -4.10
C SER A 45 -2.41 -1.40 -5.62
N GLN A 46 -1.50 -0.66 -6.24
CA GLN A 46 -1.30 -0.68 -7.70
C GLN A 46 -0.67 -2.02 -8.13
N LEU A 47 0.36 -2.49 -7.42
CA LEU A 47 1.01 -3.78 -7.71
C LEU A 47 0.03 -4.95 -7.60
N LYS A 48 -0.87 -4.95 -6.62
CA LYS A 48 -1.91 -5.97 -6.47
C LYS A 48 -2.74 -6.11 -7.76
N GLN A 49 -3.08 -5.00 -8.40
CA GLN A 49 -3.84 -4.99 -9.64
C GLN A 49 -2.97 -5.38 -10.85
N MET A 50 -1.76 -4.82 -10.96
CA MET A 50 -0.88 -5.02 -12.13
C MET A 50 -0.28 -6.43 -12.21
N ARG A 51 0.10 -7.01 -11.06
CA ARG A 51 0.78 -8.32 -10.96
C ARG A 51 -0.11 -9.44 -10.43
N ASN A 52 -1.39 -9.17 -10.18
CA ASN A 52 -2.36 -10.14 -9.63
C ASN A 52 -1.84 -10.83 -8.34
N LEU A 53 -1.35 -10.03 -7.39
CA LEU A 53 -0.70 -10.57 -6.18
C LEU A 53 -1.66 -11.45 -5.36
N SER A 54 -1.18 -12.62 -4.94
CA SER A 54 -2.01 -13.61 -4.23
C SER A 54 -2.28 -13.22 -2.78
N ARG A 55 -1.29 -12.66 -2.10
CA ARG A 55 -1.41 -12.15 -0.72
C ARG A 55 -0.60 -10.89 -0.54
N VAL A 56 -1.13 -10.00 0.29
CA VAL A 56 -0.60 -8.66 0.46
C VAL A 56 -0.72 -8.28 1.93
N LEU A 57 0.41 -7.93 2.56
CA LEU A 57 0.46 -7.43 3.93
C LEU A 57 1.27 -6.14 3.99
N GLY A 58 0.64 -5.04 4.43
CA GLY A 58 1.32 -3.79 4.73
C GLY A 58 1.69 -3.69 6.21
N VAL A 59 2.90 -3.25 6.51
CA VAL A 59 3.36 -3.03 7.88
C VAL A 59 3.80 -1.58 8.04
N GLY A 60 3.34 -0.92 9.09
CA GLY A 60 3.67 0.47 9.35
C GLY A 60 3.48 0.87 10.81
N VAL A 61 3.82 2.11 11.13
CA VAL A 61 3.73 2.65 12.51
C VAL A 61 2.53 3.57 12.71
N SER A 62 1.99 4.15 11.64
CA SER A 62 0.91 5.13 11.71
C SER A 62 -0.46 4.47 11.53
N ASP A 63 -1.25 4.38 12.60
CA ASP A 63 -2.61 3.81 12.52
C ASP A 63 -3.52 4.56 11.54
N VAL A 64 -3.36 5.88 11.43
CA VAL A 64 -4.12 6.70 10.47
C VAL A 64 -3.81 6.29 9.03
N ALA A 65 -2.55 6.00 8.71
CA ALA A 65 -2.15 5.56 7.39
C ALA A 65 -2.59 4.10 7.12
N LEU A 66 -2.42 3.22 8.10
CA LEU A 66 -2.88 1.83 8.01
C LEU A 66 -4.40 1.73 7.86
N GLU A 67 -5.16 2.64 8.45
CA GLU A 67 -6.61 2.67 8.27
C GLU A 67 -7.01 3.03 6.82
N LYS A 68 -6.24 3.90 6.15
CA LYS A 68 -6.43 4.15 4.71
C LYS A 68 -6.15 2.89 3.90
N CYS A 69 -5.08 2.16 4.21
CA CYS A 69 -4.78 0.88 3.56
C CYS A 69 -5.92 -0.14 3.70
N ARG A 70 -6.49 -0.28 4.91
CA ARG A 70 -7.60 -1.21 5.17
C ARG A 70 -8.84 -0.88 4.35
N LYS A 71 -9.14 0.41 4.17
CA LYS A 71 -10.22 0.87 3.28
C LYS A 71 -9.99 0.51 1.81
N LEU A 72 -8.75 0.26 1.41
CA LEU A 72 -8.38 -0.26 0.09
C LEU A 72 -8.41 -1.81 0.01
N GLY A 73 -8.88 -2.49 1.07
CA GLY A 73 -8.94 -3.95 1.12
C GLY A 73 -7.57 -4.63 1.29
N ILE A 74 -6.60 -3.90 1.86
CA ILE A 74 -5.24 -4.39 2.12
C ILE A 74 -5.13 -4.74 3.61
N LYS A 75 -4.67 -5.96 3.91
CA LYS A 75 -4.39 -6.36 5.29
C LYS A 75 -3.17 -5.59 5.80
N THR A 76 -3.22 -5.15 7.05
CA THR A 76 -2.16 -4.37 7.67
C THR A 76 -1.82 -4.83 9.08
N GLN A 77 -0.58 -4.63 9.52
CA GLN A 77 -0.18 -4.74 10.92
C GLN A 77 0.59 -3.50 11.38
N ASN A 78 0.36 -3.09 12.63
CA ASN A 78 1.13 -2.02 13.26
C ASN A 78 2.40 -2.60 13.89
N TRP A 79 3.55 -1.99 13.60
CA TRP A 79 4.86 -2.44 14.12
C TRP A 79 4.92 -2.44 15.64
N THR A 80 4.30 -1.46 16.29
CA THR A 80 4.23 -1.37 17.76
C THR A 80 3.49 -2.56 18.34
N SER A 81 2.39 -2.98 17.71
CA SER A 81 1.62 -4.16 18.13
C SER A 81 2.45 -5.43 17.99
N ILE A 82 3.16 -5.60 16.87
CA ILE A 82 4.05 -6.76 16.64
C ILE A 82 5.11 -6.86 17.73
N LEU A 83 5.80 -5.75 18.03
CA LEU A 83 6.84 -5.71 19.06
C LEU A 83 6.30 -6.06 20.45
N ASN A 84 5.12 -5.57 20.80
CA ASN A 84 4.50 -5.88 22.09
C ASN A 84 4.12 -7.37 22.19
N THR A 85 3.63 -7.97 21.10
CA THR A 85 3.35 -9.42 21.06
C THR A 85 4.62 -10.23 21.29
N ILE A 86 5.73 -9.91 20.62
CA ILE A 86 7.01 -10.62 20.80
C ILE A 86 7.50 -10.51 22.24
N LYS A 87 7.46 -9.30 22.82
CA LYS A 87 7.87 -9.07 24.22
C LYS A 87 6.99 -9.78 25.25
N SER A 88 5.72 -10.00 24.95
CA SER A 88 4.81 -10.74 25.85
C SER A 88 5.03 -12.26 25.83
N GLN A 89 5.79 -12.77 24.85
CA GLN A 89 6.10 -14.19 24.69
C GLN A 89 7.51 -14.55 25.16
N SER A 90 8.32 -13.55 25.54
CA SER A 90 9.67 -13.67 26.10
C SER A 90 9.68 -13.49 27.61
#